data_AF-A0AAW1LZ34-F1
#
_entry.id   AF-A0AAW1LZ34-F1
#
_cell.length_a   1.000
_cell.length_b   1.000
_cell.length_c   1.000
_cell.angle_alpha   90.00
_cell.angle_beta   90.00
_cell.angle_gamma   90.00
#
_symmetry.space_group_name_H-M   'P 1'
#
loop_
_entity.id
_entity.type
_entity.pdbx_description
1 polymer ?
#
loop_
_entity_poly.entity_id
_entity_poly.type
_entity_poly.pdbx_seq_one_letter_code
_entity_poly.pdbx_strand_id
1 'polypeptide(L)'
;MTNKHKEAEVALKKLRRNADVTQELTNLSATVKESLTSNGGILSIVGTNYLRRGIVVGVVMMLTQQFTAISVILFYMPGIFQKAGSSLPQEISTITVGVTQVVATFASSLIADKLGRRPLMLISTIPSSICLLMLSLYFYLSTIMDVNCIAWLPIVALMVHIFFYNLGIGPVVITILSEIFPPHAKSTATSVIIATCFWISFVTAKVFPVLAELLHIWLPFLIFGIGSALGAAAIWYILPETKGKTLSEILESLKKK
;
A
#
# COMPACT_ATOMS: atom_id res chain seq x y z
N MET A 1 6.05 26.88 -13.40
CA MET A 1 6.82 26.59 -14.64
C MET A 1 6.67 27.66 -15.72
N THR A 2 6.08 28.83 -15.44
CA THR A 2 5.77 29.85 -16.46
C THR A 2 6.97 30.59 -17.05
N ASN A 3 8.16 30.51 -16.44
CA ASN A 3 9.33 31.34 -16.85
C ASN A 3 10.62 30.57 -17.21
N LYS A 4 10.59 29.23 -17.34
CA LYS A 4 11.81 28.41 -17.55
C LYS A 4 11.70 27.39 -18.68
N HIS A 5 11.09 27.78 -19.80
CA HIS A 5 10.86 26.88 -20.95
C HIS A 5 12.16 26.34 -21.55
N LYS A 6 13.19 27.19 -21.70
CA LYS A 6 14.52 26.78 -22.20
C LYS A 6 15.22 25.79 -21.27
N GLU A 7 15.13 25.99 -19.95
CA GLU A 7 15.71 25.06 -18.98
C GLU A 7 14.99 23.71 -19.00
N ALA A 8 13.66 23.71 -19.12
CA ALA A 8 12.86 22.50 -19.25
C ALA A 8 13.25 21.70 -20.51
N GLU A 9 13.41 22.38 -21.65
CA GLU A 9 13.84 21.75 -22.91
C GLU A 9 15.23 21.11 -22.80
N VAL A 10 16.20 21.82 -22.21
CA VAL A 10 17.57 21.29 -22.01
C VAL A 10 17.55 20.07 -21.08
N ALA A 11 16.78 20.10 -19.99
CA ALA A 11 16.63 18.97 -19.09
C ALA A 11 15.96 17.76 -19.76
N LEU A 12 14.92 17.99 -20.57
CA LEU A 12 14.24 16.94 -21.34
C LEU A 12 15.16 16.32 -22.39
N LYS A 13 15.90 17.13 -23.14
CA LYS A 13 16.91 16.63 -24.09
C LYS A 13 17.96 15.78 -23.39
N LYS A 14 18.45 16.21 -22.22
CA LYS A 14 19.39 15.41 -21.41
C LYS A 14 18.78 14.07 -20.98
N LEU A 15 17.52 14.05 -20.53
CA LEU A 15 16.83 12.83 -20.09
C LEU A 15 16.57 11.84 -21.25
N ARG A 16 16.24 12.37 -22.44
CA ARG A 16 15.93 11.57 -23.64
C ARG A 16 17.14 11.30 -24.53
N ARG A 17 18.36 11.55 -24.03
CA ARG A 17 19.63 11.38 -24.79
C ARG A 17 19.63 12.15 -26.12
N ASN A 18 19.21 13.42 -26.09
CA ASN A 18 19.13 14.36 -27.21
C ASN A 18 18.15 13.98 -28.33
N ALA A 19 17.15 13.13 -28.06
CA ALA A 19 16.03 12.93 -28.98
C ALA A 19 15.18 14.21 -29.16
N ASP A 20 14.32 14.23 -30.19
CA ASP A 20 13.35 15.31 -30.36
C ASP A 20 12.31 15.28 -29.22
N VAL A 21 12.23 16.38 -28.48
CA VAL A 21 11.35 16.55 -27.31
C VAL A 21 10.25 17.58 -27.56
N THR A 22 10.16 18.14 -28.77
CA THR A 22 9.29 19.28 -29.06
C THR A 22 7.81 18.96 -28.78
N GLN A 23 7.38 17.75 -29.14
CA GLN A 23 6.02 17.30 -28.90
C GLN A 23 5.74 17.00 -27.42
N GLU A 24 6.68 16.37 -26.72
CA GLU A 24 6.58 16.08 -25.28
C GLU A 24 6.55 17.39 -24.45
N LEU A 25 7.40 18.35 -24.80
CA LEU A 25 7.46 19.68 -24.18
C LEU A 25 6.16 20.46 -24.39
N THR A 26 5.57 20.38 -25.58
CA THR A 26 4.28 21.02 -25.89
C THR A 26 3.15 20.42 -25.05
N ASN A 27 3.10 19.09 -24.95
CA ASN A 27 2.10 18.39 -24.13
C ASN A 27 2.25 18.74 -22.64
N LEU A 28 3.47 18.72 -22.10
CA LEU A 28 3.74 19.10 -20.71
C LEU A 28 3.33 20.55 -20.43
N SER A 29 3.62 21.47 -21.36
CA SER A 29 3.26 22.88 -21.24
C SER A 29 1.75 23.08 -21.21
N ALA A 30 1.00 22.31 -22.00
CA ALA A 30 -0.46 22.30 -21.99
C ALA A 30 -1.02 21.78 -20.65
N THR A 31 -0.52 20.64 -20.16
CA THR A 31 -0.93 20.08 -18.86
C THR A 31 -0.64 21.03 -17.69
N VAL A 32 0.48 21.74 -17.72
CA VAL A 32 0.84 22.74 -16.70
C VAL A 32 -0.11 23.93 -16.75
N LYS A 33 -0.41 24.47 -17.94
CA LYS A 33 -1.36 25.58 -18.09
C LYS A 33 -2.75 25.18 -17.57
N GLU A 34 -3.24 24.01 -17.94
CA GLU A 34 -4.51 23.48 -17.46
C GLU A 34 -4.54 23.29 -15.93
N SER A 35 -3.43 22.82 -15.36
CA SER A 35 -3.29 22.65 -13.92
C SER A 35 -3.22 23.96 -13.14
N LEU A 36 -2.74 25.05 -13.76
CA LEU A 36 -2.72 26.38 -13.17
C LEU A 36 -4.09 27.09 -13.23
N THR A 37 -4.89 26.78 -14.24
CA THR A 37 -6.24 27.34 -14.42
C THR A 37 -7.31 26.60 -13.63
N SER A 38 -7.06 25.34 -13.26
CA SER A 38 -7.99 24.52 -12.48
C SER A 38 -7.82 24.76 -10.98
N ASN A 39 -8.92 25.07 -10.28
CA ASN A 39 -8.92 25.14 -8.82
C ASN A 39 -8.68 23.73 -8.25
N GLY A 40 -7.47 23.45 -7.75
CA GLY A 40 -7.11 22.17 -7.09
C GLY A 40 -7.39 22.12 -5.58
N GLY A 41 -8.19 23.06 -5.05
CA GLY A 41 -8.50 23.17 -3.63
C GLY A 41 -9.37 22.02 -3.14
N ILE A 42 -9.30 21.68 -1.84
CA ILE A 42 -9.97 20.52 -1.23
C ILE A 42 -11.48 20.45 -1.57
N LEU A 43 -12.18 21.60 -1.63
CA LEU A 43 -13.60 21.68 -1.98
C LEU A 43 -13.92 21.29 -3.43
N SER A 44 -13.02 21.58 -4.39
CA SER A 44 -13.21 21.21 -5.80
C SER A 44 -13.16 19.69 -6.03
N ILE A 45 -12.41 18.99 -5.17
CA ILE A 45 -12.17 17.56 -5.25
C ILE A 45 -13.41 16.79 -4.77
N VAL A 46 -14.06 17.30 -3.73
CA VAL A 46 -15.33 16.75 -3.22
C VAL A 46 -16.49 17.01 -4.19
N GLY A 47 -16.44 18.10 -4.94
CA GLY A 47 -17.50 18.52 -5.87
C GLY A 47 -17.66 17.65 -7.12
N THR A 48 -16.63 16.87 -7.52
CA THR A 48 -16.68 16.12 -8.79
C THR A 48 -16.81 14.62 -8.58
N ASN A 49 -17.84 14.00 -9.19
CA ASN A 49 -18.17 12.58 -9.00
C ASN A 49 -17.01 11.61 -9.25
N TYR A 50 -16.17 11.86 -10.27
CA TYR A 50 -15.03 10.99 -10.57
C TYR A 50 -13.91 11.11 -9.51
N LEU A 51 -13.64 12.32 -9.01
CA LEU A 51 -12.63 12.57 -7.97
C LEU A 51 -13.06 11.93 -6.65
N ARG A 52 -14.35 12.04 -6.30
CA ARG A 52 -14.92 11.39 -5.11
C ARG A 52 -14.76 9.86 -5.18
N ARG A 53 -15.05 9.26 -6.34
CA ARG A 53 -14.84 7.81 -6.55
C ARG A 53 -13.36 7.45 -6.44
N GLY A 54 -12.46 8.23 -7.05
CA GLY A 54 -11.01 8.06 -6.90
C GLY A 54 -10.54 8.11 -5.45
N ILE A 55 -11.06 9.06 -4.65
CA ILE A 55 -10.79 9.13 -3.20
C ILE A 55 -11.27 7.87 -2.49
N VAL A 56 -12.50 7.42 -2.75
CA VAL A 56 -13.03 6.19 -2.13
C VAL A 56 -12.13 5.00 -2.44
N VAL A 57 -11.73 4.80 -3.70
CA VAL A 57 -10.81 3.72 -4.08
C VAL A 57 -9.48 3.87 -3.33
N GLY A 58 -8.89 5.08 -3.33
CA GLY A 58 -7.63 5.37 -2.64
C GLY A 58 -7.67 5.10 -1.13
N VAL A 59 -8.72 5.55 -0.45
CA VAL A 59 -8.95 5.33 0.97
C VAL A 59 -9.14 3.84 1.25
N VAL A 60 -9.95 3.12 0.46
CA VAL A 60 -10.16 1.67 0.65
C VAL A 60 -8.86 0.88 0.48
N MET A 61 -8.02 1.23 -0.50
CA MET A 61 -6.72 0.59 -0.70
C MET A 61 -5.77 0.84 0.48
N MET A 62 -5.71 2.08 0.96
CA MET A 62 -4.89 2.46 2.12
C MET A 62 -5.39 1.84 3.42
N LEU A 63 -6.71 1.75 3.60
CA LEU A 63 -7.32 1.02 4.71
C LEU A 63 -6.94 -0.46 4.66
N THR A 64 -7.07 -1.08 3.49
CA THR A 64 -6.67 -2.49 3.30
C THR A 64 -5.20 -2.70 3.64
N GLN A 65 -4.34 -1.76 3.26
CA GLN A 65 -2.92 -1.76 3.64
C GLN A 65 -2.75 -1.68 5.17
N GLN A 66 -3.46 -0.80 5.88
CA GLN A 66 -3.38 -0.73 7.35
C GLN A 66 -3.92 -1.99 8.03
N PHE A 67 -4.98 -2.59 7.50
CA PHE A 67 -5.54 -3.85 8.03
C PHE A 67 -4.65 -5.06 7.78
N THR A 68 -3.61 -4.96 6.94
CA THR A 68 -2.55 -5.99 6.92
C THR A 68 -1.66 -5.98 8.16
N ALA A 69 -1.88 -5.05 9.09
CA ALA A 69 -1.14 -4.93 10.35
C ALA A 69 0.36 -4.64 10.19
N ILE A 70 0.84 -4.27 9.00
CA ILE A 70 2.26 -4.05 8.75
C ILE A 70 2.90 -3.07 9.74
N SER A 71 2.24 -1.95 10.07
CA SER A 71 2.76 -0.96 11.00
C SER A 71 2.92 -1.54 12.41
N VAL A 72 1.92 -2.30 12.87
CA VAL A 72 1.95 -2.99 14.17
C VAL A 72 3.05 -4.04 14.18
N ILE A 73 3.13 -4.86 13.13
CA ILE A 73 4.16 -5.89 13.00
C ILE A 73 5.53 -5.24 13.06
N LEU A 74 5.82 -4.21 12.26
CA LEU A 74 7.14 -3.57 12.27
C LEU A 74 7.50 -2.93 13.62
N PHE A 75 6.54 -2.35 14.36
CA PHE A 75 6.81 -1.78 15.69
C PHE A 75 7.03 -2.83 16.77
N TYR A 76 6.27 -3.94 16.74
CA TYR A 76 6.23 -4.92 17.83
C TYR A 76 6.88 -6.27 17.48
N MET A 77 7.43 -6.41 16.27
CA MET A 77 8.04 -7.64 15.74
C MET A 77 9.03 -8.29 16.71
N PRO A 78 10.01 -7.55 17.28
CA PRO A 78 10.80 -8.00 18.41
C PRO A 78 10.07 -8.83 19.48
N GLY A 79 9.04 -8.24 20.09
CA GLY A 79 8.27 -8.87 21.15
C GLY A 79 7.40 -10.02 20.64
N ILE A 80 6.93 -9.94 19.39
CA ILE A 80 6.16 -11.02 18.76
C ILE A 80 7.06 -12.25 18.55
N PHE A 81 8.28 -12.09 18.07
CA PHE A 81 9.24 -13.19 17.91
C PHE A 81 9.67 -13.79 19.25
N GLN A 82 9.85 -12.96 20.28
CA GLN A 82 10.16 -13.46 21.62
C GLN A 82 9.00 -14.27 22.20
N LYS A 83 7.76 -13.78 22.08
CA LYS A 83 6.55 -14.51 22.51
C LYS A 83 6.29 -15.78 21.71
N ALA A 84 6.79 -15.85 20.47
CA ALA A 84 6.72 -17.06 19.66
C ALA A 84 7.78 -18.12 20.04
N GLY A 85 8.66 -17.85 21.00
CA GLY A 85 9.70 -18.80 21.42
C GLY A 85 10.90 -18.89 20.47
N SER A 86 11.16 -17.83 19.70
CA SER A 86 12.32 -17.78 18.79
C SER A 86 13.63 -17.94 19.58
N SER A 87 14.46 -18.91 19.18
CA SER A 87 15.83 -19.08 19.68
C SER A 87 16.82 -18.08 19.06
N LEU A 88 16.40 -17.31 18.05
CA LEU A 88 17.24 -16.33 17.39
C LEU A 88 17.27 -15.01 18.19
N PRO A 89 18.45 -14.39 18.34
CA PRO A 89 18.56 -13.02 18.84
C PRO A 89 17.65 -12.07 18.06
N GLN A 90 17.08 -11.11 18.79
CA GLN A 90 16.10 -10.15 18.26
C GLN A 90 16.68 -9.29 17.13
N GLU A 91 17.96 -8.94 17.24
CA GLU A 91 18.69 -8.13 16.28
C GLU A 91 18.81 -8.86 14.95
N ILE A 92 19.18 -10.15 14.98
CA ILE A 92 19.35 -10.98 13.78
C ILE A 92 18.00 -11.18 13.08
N SER A 93 16.93 -11.39 13.84
CA SER A 93 15.58 -11.53 13.30
C SER A 93 15.12 -10.25 12.59
N THR A 94 15.42 -9.09 13.18
CA THR A 94 15.08 -7.77 12.61
C THR A 94 15.87 -7.48 11.33
N ILE A 95 17.17 -7.79 11.32
CA ILE A 95 18.02 -7.63 10.13
C ILE A 95 17.52 -8.53 8.99
N THR A 96 17.16 -9.78 9.29
CA THR A 96 16.64 -10.74 8.29
C THR A 96 15.35 -10.24 7.65
N VAL A 97 14.46 -9.64 8.44
CA VAL A 97 13.24 -8.98 7.93
C VAL A 97 13.59 -7.81 7.00
N GLY A 98 14.54 -6.95 7.39
CA GLY A 98 14.99 -5.84 6.56
C GLY A 98 15.56 -6.29 5.21
N VAL A 99 16.39 -7.33 5.21
CA VAL A 99 16.92 -7.93 3.96
C VAL A 99 15.79 -8.50 3.09
N THR A 100 14.85 -9.22 3.71
CA THR A 100 13.67 -9.78 3.00
C THR A 100 12.84 -8.68 2.36
N GLN A 101 12.64 -7.55 3.05
CA GLN A 101 11.93 -6.39 2.54
C GLN A 101 12.62 -5.76 1.33
N VAL A 102 13.95 -5.60 1.37
CA VAL A 102 14.71 -5.08 0.23
C VAL A 102 14.57 -5.99 -0.99
N VAL A 103 14.75 -7.30 -0.82
CA VAL A 103 14.65 -8.29 -1.89
C VAL A 103 13.23 -8.34 -2.47
N ALA A 104 12.20 -8.37 -1.62
CA ALA A 104 10.80 -8.40 -2.04
C ALA A 104 10.40 -7.13 -2.80
N THR A 105 10.86 -5.96 -2.34
CA THR A 105 10.58 -4.68 -3.00
C THR A 105 11.25 -4.61 -4.37
N PHE A 106 12.48 -5.10 -4.51
CA PHE A 106 13.16 -5.18 -5.80
C PHE A 106 12.46 -6.15 -6.75
N ALA A 107 12.01 -7.31 -6.25
CA ALA A 107 11.20 -8.23 -7.05
C ALA A 107 9.87 -7.59 -7.48
N SER A 108 9.23 -6.80 -6.61
CA SER A 108 7.99 -6.09 -6.91
C SER A 108 8.13 -5.17 -8.12
N SER A 109 9.21 -4.39 -8.21
CA SER A 109 9.41 -3.46 -9.32
C SER A 109 9.52 -4.20 -10.67
N LEU A 110 10.16 -5.38 -10.71
CA LEU A 110 10.27 -6.20 -11.91
C LEU A 110 8.95 -6.87 -12.31
N ILE A 111 8.11 -7.23 -11.34
CA ILE A 111 6.86 -7.96 -11.54
C ILE A 111 5.69 -7.01 -11.83
N ALA A 112 5.66 -5.84 -11.20
CA ALA A 112 4.57 -4.86 -11.30
C ALA A 112 4.30 -4.42 -12.75
N ASP A 113 5.35 -4.30 -13.55
CA ASP A 113 5.22 -3.94 -14.96
C ASP A 113 4.68 -5.10 -15.82
N LYS A 114 4.87 -6.35 -15.39
CA LYS A 114 4.46 -7.56 -16.14
C LYS A 114 3.07 -8.06 -15.76
N LEU A 115 2.74 -8.13 -14.48
CA LEU A 115 1.50 -8.77 -14.01
C LEU A 115 0.27 -7.85 -14.05
N GLY A 116 0.46 -6.53 -13.96
CA GLY A 116 -0.62 -5.59 -13.70
C GLY A 116 -0.83 -5.33 -12.21
N ARG A 117 -1.68 -4.36 -11.88
CA ARG A 117 -1.69 -3.73 -10.54
C ARG A 117 -2.71 -4.41 -9.63
N ARG A 118 -3.90 -4.72 -10.17
CA ARG A 118 -4.93 -5.45 -9.43
C ARG A 118 -4.51 -6.88 -9.04
N PRO A 119 -4.01 -7.74 -9.93
CA PRO A 119 -3.61 -9.10 -9.55
C PRO A 119 -2.43 -9.09 -8.58
N LEU A 120 -1.48 -8.15 -8.74
CA LEU A 120 -0.35 -8.03 -7.82
C LEU A 120 -0.80 -7.65 -6.40
N MET A 121 -1.78 -6.76 -6.27
CA MET A 121 -2.38 -6.46 -4.97
C MET A 121 -3.06 -7.68 -4.36
N LEU A 122 -3.85 -8.44 -5.13
CA LEU A 122 -4.52 -9.64 -4.62
C LEU A 122 -3.54 -10.74 -4.19
N ILE A 123 -2.48 -10.96 -4.97
CA ILE A 123 -1.39 -11.91 -4.65
C ILE A 123 -0.67 -11.51 -3.38
N SER A 124 -0.64 -10.23 -3.01
CA SER A 124 -0.12 -9.80 -1.71
C SER A 124 -1.13 -9.90 -0.57
N THR A 125 -2.38 -9.45 -0.77
CA THR A 125 -3.36 -9.35 0.32
C THR A 125 -3.87 -10.72 0.77
N ILE A 126 -4.09 -11.66 -0.15
CA ILE A 126 -4.66 -12.97 0.17
C ILE A 126 -3.71 -13.79 1.05
N PRO A 127 -2.42 -14.01 0.68
CA PRO A 127 -1.48 -14.71 1.56
C PRO A 127 -1.25 -13.95 2.87
N SER A 128 -1.23 -12.62 2.83
CA SER A 128 -1.09 -11.81 4.05
C SER A 128 -2.23 -12.05 5.03
N SER A 129 -3.48 -12.12 4.55
CA SER A 129 -4.65 -12.42 5.38
C SER A 129 -4.58 -13.82 5.97
N ILE A 130 -4.20 -14.82 5.16
CA ILE A 130 -4.00 -16.20 5.64
C ILE A 130 -2.95 -16.24 6.74
N CYS A 131 -1.81 -15.57 6.57
CA CYS A 131 -0.75 -15.52 7.57
C CYS A 131 -1.22 -14.87 8.89
N LEU A 132 -2.00 -13.79 8.82
CA LEU A 132 -2.56 -13.12 10.00
C LEU A 132 -3.58 -14.00 10.73
N LEU A 133 -4.44 -14.69 10.00
CA LEU A 133 -5.39 -15.65 10.58
C LEU A 133 -4.68 -16.85 11.20
N MET A 134 -3.64 -17.37 10.56
CA MET A 134 -2.78 -18.41 11.13
C MET A 134 -2.09 -17.95 12.41
N LEU A 135 -1.60 -16.71 12.44
CA LEU A 135 -0.95 -16.14 13.62
C LEU A 135 -1.95 -15.96 14.78
N SER A 136 -3.16 -15.51 14.47
CA SER A 136 -4.27 -15.44 15.45
C SER A 136 -4.59 -16.81 16.02
N LEU A 137 -4.77 -17.83 15.17
CA LEU A 137 -5.05 -19.19 15.59
C LEU A 137 -3.94 -19.77 16.48
N TYR A 138 -2.67 -19.54 16.11
CA TYR A 138 -1.53 -19.96 16.91
C TYR A 138 -1.57 -19.37 18.32
N PHE A 139 -1.75 -18.05 18.43
CA PHE A 139 -1.78 -17.39 19.74
C PHE A 139 -3.01 -17.77 20.57
N TYR A 140 -4.13 -18.10 19.93
CA TYR A 140 -5.30 -18.64 20.60
C TYR A 140 -5.00 -20.03 21.18
N LEU A 141 -4.40 -20.93 20.40
CA LEU A 141 -4.00 -22.27 20.86
C LEU A 141 -2.96 -22.20 21.98
N SER A 142 -2.00 -21.29 21.88
CA SER A 142 -1.00 -21.03 22.93
C SER A 142 -1.60 -20.61 24.28
N THR A 143 -2.86 -20.18 24.30
CA THR A 143 -3.58 -19.82 25.55
C THR A 143 -4.21 -21.04 26.21
N ILE A 144 -4.50 -22.10 25.44
CA ILE A 144 -5.24 -23.29 25.89
C ILE A 144 -4.31 -24.50 26.08
N MET A 145 -3.25 -24.60 25.28
CA MET A 145 -2.33 -25.72 25.28
C MET A 145 -0.89 -25.26 25.04
N ASP A 146 0.07 -26.10 25.45
CA ASP A 146 1.47 -25.87 25.16
C ASP A 146 1.75 -26.18 23.67
N VAL A 147 2.07 -25.13 22.91
CA VAL A 147 2.27 -25.17 21.46
C VAL A 147 3.75 -25.18 21.05
N ASN A 148 4.65 -25.57 21.97
CA ASN A 148 6.09 -25.64 21.73
C ASN A 148 6.49 -26.39 20.44
N CYS A 149 5.74 -27.42 20.04
CA CYS A 149 5.97 -28.16 18.78
C CYS A 149 5.81 -27.30 17.50
N ILE A 150 5.08 -26.19 17.59
CA ILE A 150 4.69 -25.33 16.46
C ILE A 150 5.26 -23.91 16.63
N ALA A 151 6.21 -23.70 17.55
CA ALA A 151 6.83 -22.40 17.83
C ALA A 151 7.51 -21.72 16.63
N TRP A 152 7.86 -22.49 15.60
CA TRP A 152 8.43 -21.97 14.34
C TRP A 152 7.38 -21.29 13.44
N LEU A 153 6.09 -21.62 13.59
CA LEU A 153 5.03 -21.20 12.69
C LEU A 153 4.80 -19.68 12.68
N PRO A 154 4.74 -18.96 13.82
CA PRO A 154 4.59 -17.50 13.82
C PRO A 154 5.71 -16.79 13.07
N ILE A 155 6.94 -17.28 13.20
CA ILE A 155 8.13 -16.70 12.58
C ILE A 155 8.02 -16.82 11.05
N VAL A 156 7.73 -18.02 10.57
CA VAL A 156 7.55 -18.27 9.13
C VAL A 156 6.35 -17.49 8.59
N ALA A 157 5.22 -17.48 9.30
CA ALA A 157 4.03 -16.74 8.90
C ALA A 157 4.29 -15.23 8.78
N LEU A 158 5.04 -14.64 9.72
CA LEU A 158 5.42 -13.23 9.66
C LEU A 158 6.39 -12.94 8.52
N MET A 159 7.39 -13.79 8.29
CA MET A 159 8.33 -13.62 7.17
C MET A 159 7.61 -13.68 5.82
N VAL A 160 6.73 -14.67 5.65
CA VAL A 160 5.90 -14.82 4.45
C VAL A 160 4.97 -13.61 4.28
N HIS A 161 4.32 -13.17 5.36
CA HIS A 161 3.48 -11.97 5.35
C HIS A 161 4.26 -10.74 4.88
N ILE A 162 5.42 -10.45 5.47
CA ILE A 162 6.24 -9.29 5.11
C ILE A 162 6.73 -9.37 3.67
N PHE A 163 7.13 -10.56 3.21
CA PHE A 163 7.53 -10.77 1.82
C PHE A 163 6.39 -10.44 0.85
N PHE A 164 5.21 -11.02 1.04
CA PHE A 164 4.06 -10.77 0.16
C PHE A 164 3.57 -9.32 0.24
N TYR A 165 3.56 -8.71 1.43
CA TYR A 165 3.22 -7.31 1.61
C TYR A 165 4.10 -6.39 0.75
N ASN A 166 5.43 -6.57 0.81
CA ASN A 166 6.38 -5.76 0.04
C ASN A 166 6.37 -6.09 -1.46
N LEU A 167 5.95 -7.29 -1.83
CA LEU A 167 5.80 -7.70 -3.22
C LEU A 167 4.65 -6.96 -3.94
N GLY A 168 3.58 -6.59 -3.23
CA GLY A 168 2.38 -6.00 -3.85
C GLY A 168 1.89 -4.74 -3.17
N ILE A 169 1.04 -4.86 -2.13
CA ILE A 169 0.36 -3.75 -1.47
C ILE A 169 1.28 -2.55 -1.20
N GLY A 170 2.50 -2.77 -0.69
CA GLY A 170 3.42 -1.70 -0.30
C GLY A 170 3.66 -0.68 -1.42
N PRO A 171 4.38 -1.06 -2.50
CA PRO A 171 4.67 -0.15 -3.60
C PRO A 171 3.46 0.13 -4.51
N VAL A 172 2.61 -0.87 -4.76
CA VAL A 172 1.57 -0.78 -5.79
C VAL A 172 0.47 0.22 -5.42
N VAL A 173 0.10 0.34 -4.14
CA VAL A 173 -0.97 1.28 -3.76
C VAL A 173 -0.54 2.73 -4.01
N ILE A 174 0.73 3.08 -3.72
CA ILE A 174 1.26 4.42 -3.97
C ILE A 174 1.29 4.71 -5.48
N THR A 175 1.66 3.71 -6.30
CA THR A 175 1.63 3.83 -7.76
C THR A 175 0.20 4.08 -8.27
N ILE A 176 -0.79 3.30 -7.82
CA ILE A 176 -2.19 3.44 -8.23
C ILE A 176 -2.74 4.82 -7.83
N LEU A 177 -2.45 5.30 -6.62
CA LEU A 177 -2.83 6.65 -6.19
C LEU A 177 -2.27 7.71 -7.16
N SER A 178 -1.11 7.46 -7.74
CA SER A 178 -0.51 8.35 -8.71
C SER A 178 -1.12 8.25 -10.12
N GLU A 179 -1.76 7.13 -10.45
CA GLU A 179 -2.39 6.83 -11.76
C GLU A 179 -3.88 7.22 -11.81
N ILE A 180 -4.58 7.26 -10.67
CA ILE A 180 -6.03 7.55 -10.61
C ILE A 180 -6.34 9.05 -10.69
N PHE A 181 -5.50 9.91 -10.11
CA PHE A 181 -5.81 11.33 -9.98
C PHE A 181 -5.21 12.18 -11.10
N PRO A 182 -5.97 13.16 -11.63
CA PRO A 182 -5.45 14.10 -12.61
C PRO A 182 -4.42 15.06 -11.98
N PRO A 183 -3.48 15.60 -12.77
CA PRO A 183 -2.36 16.40 -12.25
C PRO A 183 -2.75 17.56 -11.32
N HIS A 184 -3.86 18.24 -11.61
CA HIS A 184 -4.33 19.39 -10.83
C HIS A 184 -4.89 19.04 -9.44
N ALA A 185 -5.41 17.82 -9.23
CA ALA A 185 -6.00 17.38 -7.97
C ALA A 185 -5.16 16.32 -7.24
N LYS A 186 -4.17 15.74 -7.94
CA LYS A 186 -3.35 14.62 -7.46
C LYS A 186 -2.69 14.91 -6.12
N SER A 187 -1.91 15.99 -6.01
CA SER A 187 -1.17 16.31 -4.79
C SER A 187 -2.08 16.46 -3.57
N THR A 188 -3.17 17.22 -3.70
CA THR A 188 -4.15 17.43 -2.63
C THR A 188 -4.85 16.14 -2.24
N ALA A 189 -5.36 15.37 -3.22
CA ALA A 189 -6.07 14.12 -2.96
C ALA A 189 -5.16 13.07 -2.31
N THR A 190 -3.94 12.87 -2.85
CA THR A 190 -2.98 11.92 -2.27
C THR A 190 -2.55 12.32 -0.86
N SER A 191 -2.38 13.63 -0.60
CA SER A 191 -2.02 14.12 0.74
C SER A 191 -3.10 13.80 1.78
N VAL A 192 -4.37 14.03 1.44
CA VAL A 192 -5.51 13.71 2.33
C VAL A 192 -5.57 12.20 2.60
N ILE A 193 -5.47 11.38 1.54
CA ILE A 193 -5.53 9.93 1.65
C ILE A 193 -4.39 9.38 2.52
N ILE A 194 -3.16 9.84 2.28
CA ILE A 194 -1.98 9.43 3.03
C ILE A 194 -2.09 9.90 4.48
N ALA A 195 -2.52 11.15 4.72
CA ALA A 195 -2.72 11.65 6.09
C ALA A 195 -3.74 10.80 6.87
N THR A 196 -4.88 10.46 6.25
CA THR A 196 -5.86 9.54 6.86
C THR A 196 -5.24 8.16 7.13
N CYS A 197 -4.45 7.63 6.20
CA CYS A 197 -3.77 6.35 6.35
C CYS A 197 -2.80 6.33 7.53
N PHE A 198 -1.95 7.35 7.67
CA PHE A 198 -1.01 7.47 8.78
C PHE A 198 -1.72 7.71 10.11
N TRP A 199 -2.83 8.45 10.10
CA TRP A 199 -3.63 8.64 11.32
C TRP A 199 -4.23 7.31 11.79
N ILE A 200 -4.75 6.49 10.88
CA ILE A 200 -5.23 5.15 11.20
C ILE A 200 -4.08 4.27 11.69
N SER A 201 -2.93 4.28 11.00
CA SER A 201 -1.72 3.57 11.43
C SER A 201 -1.32 3.93 12.86
N PHE A 202 -1.41 5.21 13.24
CA PHE A 202 -1.11 5.68 14.59
C PHE A 202 -2.10 5.11 15.62
N VAL A 203 -3.41 5.22 15.33
CA VAL A 203 -4.47 4.67 16.20
C VAL A 203 -4.25 3.17 16.39
N THR A 204 -4.06 2.43 15.29
CA THR A 204 -3.86 0.98 15.32
C THR A 204 -2.61 0.59 16.09
N ALA A 205 -1.48 1.29 15.92
CA ALA A 205 -0.26 1.04 16.68
C ALA A 205 -0.43 1.29 18.19
N LYS A 206 -1.23 2.29 18.59
CA LYS A 206 -1.49 2.59 20.01
C LYS A 206 -2.52 1.66 20.65
N VAL A 207 -3.54 1.28 19.90
CA VAL A 207 -4.62 0.40 20.38
C VAL A 207 -4.14 -1.06 20.48
N PHE A 208 -3.22 -1.49 19.61
CA PHE A 208 -2.69 -2.86 19.61
C PHE A 208 -2.17 -3.36 20.97
N PRO A 209 -1.21 -2.69 21.66
CA PRO A 209 -0.71 -3.19 22.93
C PRO A 209 -1.81 -3.28 24.00
N VAL A 210 -2.72 -2.30 24.03
CA VAL A 210 -3.86 -2.29 24.98
C VAL A 210 -4.78 -3.48 24.76
N LEU A 211 -5.13 -3.80 23.50
CA LEU A 211 -5.94 -4.99 23.21
C LEU A 211 -5.16 -6.28 23.49
N ALA A 212 -3.87 -6.32 23.18
CA ALA A 212 -3.04 -7.50 23.39
C ALA A 212 -2.87 -7.84 24.88
N GLU A 213 -2.86 -6.84 25.76
CA GLU A 213 -2.80 -7.01 27.21
C GLU A 213 -4.16 -7.37 27.81
N LEU A 214 -5.24 -6.68 27.41
CA LEU A 214 -6.57 -6.88 28.01
C LEU A 214 -7.33 -8.09 27.47
N LEU A 215 -7.20 -8.38 26.18
CA LEU A 215 -8.02 -9.38 25.45
C LEU A 215 -7.17 -10.47 24.78
N HIS A 216 -5.91 -10.60 25.21
CA HIS A 216 -4.88 -11.46 24.63
C HIS A 216 -4.47 -11.09 23.19
N ILE A 217 -3.25 -11.48 22.82
CA ILE A 217 -2.62 -11.11 21.55
C ILE A 217 -3.30 -11.72 20.31
N TRP A 218 -4.06 -12.81 20.46
CA TRP A 218 -4.72 -13.48 19.34
C TRP A 218 -5.84 -12.64 18.72
N LEU A 219 -6.56 -11.85 19.52
CA LEU A 219 -7.73 -11.09 19.08
C LEU A 219 -7.36 -9.94 18.11
N PRO A 220 -6.34 -9.10 18.36
CA PRO A 220 -5.88 -8.13 17.38
C PRO A 220 -5.53 -8.75 16.02
N PHE A 221 -4.81 -9.88 16.02
CA PHE A 221 -4.46 -10.58 14.77
C PHE A 221 -5.69 -11.15 14.06
N LEU A 222 -6.73 -11.55 14.79
CA LEU A 222 -8.00 -11.97 14.19
C LEU A 222 -8.68 -10.79 13.46
N ILE A 223 -8.74 -9.63 14.13
CA ILE A 223 -9.34 -8.42 13.56
C ILE A 223 -8.60 -7.99 12.29
N PHE A 224 -7.26 -8.01 12.30
CA PHE A 224 -6.45 -7.73 11.11
C PHE A 224 -6.59 -8.80 10.02
N GLY A 225 -6.65 -10.08 10.39
CA GLY A 225 -6.85 -11.18 9.45
C GLY A 225 -8.18 -11.07 8.70
N ILE A 226 -9.27 -10.83 9.43
CA ILE A 226 -10.61 -10.62 8.85
C ILE A 226 -10.65 -9.32 8.05
N GLY A 227 -10.10 -8.22 8.60
CA GLY A 227 -10.05 -6.92 7.93
C GLY A 227 -9.29 -6.95 6.61
N SER A 228 -8.16 -7.66 6.56
CA SER A 228 -7.38 -7.86 5.34
C SER A 228 -8.08 -8.78 4.34
N ALA A 229 -8.83 -9.80 4.78
CA ALA A 229 -9.66 -10.63 3.89
C ALA A 229 -10.78 -9.80 3.24
N LEU A 230 -11.47 -8.97 4.03
CA LEU A 230 -12.47 -8.03 3.53
C LEU A 230 -11.85 -6.99 2.58
N GLY A 231 -10.65 -6.52 2.89
CA GLY A 231 -9.87 -5.66 2.01
C GLY A 231 -9.51 -6.32 0.68
N ALA A 232 -9.15 -7.61 0.68
CA ALA A 232 -8.92 -8.37 -0.56
C ALA A 232 -10.19 -8.46 -1.42
N ALA A 233 -11.35 -8.72 -0.80
CA ALA A 233 -12.63 -8.70 -1.48
C ALA A 233 -12.96 -7.29 -2.03
N ALA A 234 -12.72 -6.24 -1.25
CA ALA A 234 -12.91 -4.86 -1.69
C ALA A 234 -12.02 -4.52 -2.90
N ILE A 235 -10.75 -4.92 -2.90
CA ILE A 235 -9.85 -4.78 -4.05
C ILE A 235 -10.42 -5.49 -5.28
N TRP A 236 -10.97 -6.69 -5.13
CA TRP A 236 -11.57 -7.44 -6.24
C TRP A 236 -12.75 -6.69 -6.89
N TYR A 237 -13.62 -6.06 -6.10
CA TYR A 237 -14.82 -5.40 -6.64
C TYR A 237 -14.57 -3.95 -7.10
N ILE A 238 -13.76 -3.20 -6.35
CA ILE A 238 -13.64 -1.74 -6.47
C ILE A 238 -12.49 -1.36 -7.40
N LEU A 239 -11.38 -2.09 -7.41
CA LEU A 239 -10.18 -1.69 -8.14
C LEU A 239 -10.29 -2.05 -9.64
N PRO A 240 -10.32 -1.06 -10.56
CA PRO A 240 -10.11 -1.34 -11.97
C PRO A 240 -8.63 -1.67 -12.24
N GLU A 241 -8.36 -2.51 -13.24
CA GLU A 241 -6.98 -2.70 -13.72
C GLU A 241 -6.49 -1.40 -14.39
N THR A 242 -5.35 -0.87 -13.93
CA THR A 242 -4.75 0.38 -14.40
C THR A 242 -3.62 0.16 -15.40
N LYS A 243 -3.09 -1.06 -15.51
CA LYS A 243 -1.96 -1.35 -16.41
C LYS A 243 -2.29 -1.02 -17.87
N GLY A 244 -1.44 -0.20 -18.48
CA GLY A 244 -1.48 0.14 -19.91
C GLY A 244 -2.65 1.03 -20.32
N LYS A 245 -3.37 1.61 -19.36
CA LYS A 245 -4.52 2.48 -19.63
C LYS A 245 -4.17 3.95 -19.49
N THR A 246 -4.81 4.78 -20.31
CA THR A 246 -4.71 6.23 -20.16
C THR A 246 -5.49 6.71 -18.93
N LEU A 247 -5.11 7.86 -18.37
CA LEU A 247 -5.86 8.47 -17.27
C LEU A 247 -7.35 8.64 -17.64
N SER A 248 -7.64 9.05 -18.88
CA SER A 248 -9.00 9.21 -19.39
C SER A 248 -9.79 7.89 -19.36
N GLU A 249 -9.19 6.77 -19.76
CA GLU A 249 -9.82 5.44 -19.70
C GLU A 249 -10.07 4.98 -18.25
N ILE A 250 -9.12 5.24 -17.34
CA ILE A 250 -9.29 4.93 -15.92
C ILE A 250 -10.47 5.75 -15.36
N LEU A 251 -10.51 7.05 -15.65
CA LEU A 251 -11.58 7.94 -15.23
C LEU A 251 -12.94 7.55 -15.83
N GLU A 252 -12.98 7.10 -17.09
CA GLU A 252 -14.21 6.60 -17.71
C GLU A 252 -14.68 5.28 -17.09
N SER A 253 -13.76 4.37 -16.78
CA SER A 253 -14.07 3.13 -16.06
C SER A 253 -14.64 3.40 -14.66
N LEU A 254 -14.15 4.46 -14.00
CA LEU A 254 -14.66 4.94 -12.73
C LEU A 254 -16.01 5.66 -12.87
N LYS A 255 -16.43 6.11 -14.06
CA LYS A 255 -17.76 6.71 -14.31
C LYS A 255 -18.83 5.66 -14.63
N LYS A 256 -18.48 4.55 -15.29
CA LYS A 256 -19.43 3.53 -15.77
C LYS A 256 -19.89 2.51 -14.72
N LYS A 257 -19.19 2.36 -13.59
CA LYS A 257 -19.65 1.59 -12.41
C LYS A 257 -20.47 2.45 -11.45
#